data_AF-A0A3N5PXP0-F1
#
_entry.id   AF-A0A3N5PXP0-F1
#
_cell.length_a   1.000
_cell.length_b   1.000
_cell.length_c   1.000
_cell.angle_alpha   90.00
_cell.angle_beta   90.00
_cell.angle_gamma   90.00
#
_symmetry.space_group_name_H-M   'P 1'
#
loop_
_entity.id
_entity.type
_entity.pdbx_description
1 polymer ?
#
loop_
_entity_poly.entity_id
_entity_poly.type
_entity_poly.pdbx_seq_one_letter_code
_entity_poly.pdbx_strand_id
1 'polypeptide(L)'
;MTGHGAAAAASPTSITFILSSAIFLVTFALILSERMHRTVIGMFGAVVMVTAGIFLNFYSPDDALRAIDFNTIGLLLGMMTLVAILEGTGAFQYLAIISAKKTRGDPWKLVVVLGTITTLVSLILDNVTTVVLIAPVTILIAKNLKIP
;
A
#
# COMPACT_ATOMS: atom_id res chain seq x y z
N MET A 1 30.43 -48.57 6.25
CA MET A 1 30.71 -47.41 7.11
C MET A 1 30.89 -46.23 6.15
N THR A 2 29.90 -45.41 5.85
CA THR A 2 29.19 -44.50 6.75
C THR A 2 27.76 -44.26 6.22
N GLY A 3 26.77 -44.47 7.09
CA GLY A 3 25.41 -43.99 6.90
C GLY A 3 25.13 -42.84 7.86
N HIS A 4 24.01 -42.15 7.58
CA HIS A 4 23.31 -41.15 8.40
C HIS A 4 23.86 -39.71 8.38
N GLY A 5 23.04 -38.79 7.87
CA GLY A 5 23.16 -37.37 8.22
C GLY A 5 22.61 -36.34 7.24
N ALA A 6 22.18 -36.69 6.03
CA ALA A 6 21.43 -35.76 5.19
C ALA A 6 19.98 -35.72 5.69
N ALA A 7 19.73 -34.89 6.72
CA ALA A 7 18.39 -34.57 7.18
C ALA A 7 17.57 -34.10 5.98
N ALA A 8 16.59 -34.92 5.64
CA ALA A 8 15.62 -34.66 4.60
C ALA A 8 15.04 -33.25 4.80
N ALA A 9 15.28 -32.37 3.83
CA ALA A 9 14.44 -31.21 3.60
C ALA A 9 13.04 -31.75 3.33
N ALA A 10 12.26 -31.93 4.40
CA ALA A 10 10.89 -32.39 4.33
C ALA A 10 10.16 -31.46 3.36
N SER A 11 9.63 -32.03 2.28
CA SER A 11 8.65 -31.34 1.46
C SER A 11 7.60 -30.73 2.39
N PRO A 12 7.15 -29.48 2.15
CA PRO A 12 5.96 -29.01 2.83
C PRO A 12 4.88 -30.06 2.55
N THR A 13 4.37 -30.70 3.60
CA THR A 13 3.25 -31.62 3.43
C THR A 13 2.17 -30.85 2.69
N SER A 14 1.51 -31.45 1.69
CA SER A 14 0.54 -30.73 0.85
C SER A 14 -0.49 -29.96 1.68
N ILE A 15 -0.77 -30.45 2.89
CA ILE A 15 -1.60 -29.84 3.93
C ILE A 15 -1.10 -28.45 4.36
N THR A 16 0.19 -28.27 4.63
CA THR A 16 0.79 -26.98 5.03
C THR A 16 0.61 -25.91 3.95
N PHE A 17 0.84 -26.29 2.69
CA PHE A 17 0.67 -25.40 1.55
C PHE A 17 -0.80 -24.99 1.40
N ILE A 18 -1.72 -25.97 1.42
CA ILE A 18 -3.16 -25.72 1.35
C ILE A 18 -3.62 -24.79 2.48
N LEU A 19 -3.18 -25.03 3.71
CA LEU A 19 -3.55 -24.23 4.87
C LEU A 19 -3.03 -22.78 4.76
N SER A 20 -1.76 -22.61 4.42
CA SER A 20 -1.15 -21.28 4.27
C SER A 20 -1.81 -20.49 3.15
N SER A 21 -2.07 -21.13 2.01
CA SER A 21 -2.80 -20.54 0.89
C SER A 21 -4.24 -20.19 1.26
N ALA A 22 -4.93 -21.05 2.03
CA ALA A 22 -6.28 -20.78 2.49
C ALA A 22 -6.32 -19.55 3.42
N ILE A 23 -5.40 -19.46 4.39
CA ILE A 23 -5.29 -18.30 5.29
C ILE A 23 -5.02 -17.02 4.49
N PHE A 24 -4.08 -17.08 3.54
CA PHE A 24 -3.75 -15.95 2.66
C PHE A 24 -4.97 -15.50 1.83
N LEU A 25 -5.63 -16.44 1.14
CA LEU A 25 -6.77 -16.12 0.27
C LEU A 25 -7.96 -15.58 1.05
N VAL A 26 -8.26 -16.15 2.22
CA VAL A 26 -9.33 -15.66 3.09
C VAL A 26 -9.01 -14.26 3.60
N THR A 27 -7.79 -14.03 4.11
CA THR A 27 -7.36 -12.71 4.59
C THR A 27 -7.42 -11.67 3.46
N PHE A 28 -6.93 -12.04 2.27
CA PHE A 28 -6.92 -11.16 1.11
C PHE A 28 -8.33 -10.85 0.60
N ALA A 29 -9.21 -11.85 0.52
CA ALA A 29 -10.61 -11.67 0.15
C ALA A 29 -11.35 -10.76 1.15
N LEU A 30 -11.07 -10.89 2.44
CA LEU A 30 -11.62 -10.00 3.47
C LEU A 30 -11.11 -8.55 3.30
N ILE A 31 -9.83 -8.36 2.98
CA ILE A 31 -9.27 -7.02 2.67
C ILE A 31 -9.99 -6.41 1.46
N LEU A 32 -10.16 -7.18 0.38
CA LEU A 32 -10.86 -6.74 -0.84
C LEU A 32 -12.35 -6.50 -0.63
N SER A 33 -12.96 -7.14 0.36
CA SER A 33 -14.37 -6.94 0.69
C SER A 33 -14.65 -5.54 1.24
N GLU A 34 -13.62 -4.83 1.74
CA GLU A 34 -13.67 -3.48 2.33
C GLU A 34 -14.70 -3.31 3.48
N ARG A 35 -15.33 -4.41 3.94
CA ARG A 35 -16.32 -4.41 5.03
C ARG A 35 -15.72 -4.08 6.40
N MET A 36 -14.42 -4.31 6.57
CA MET A 36 -13.68 -4.06 7.80
C MET A 36 -12.35 -3.35 7.48
N HIS A 37 -11.78 -2.68 8.49
CA HIS A 37 -10.52 -1.95 8.31
C HIS A 37 -9.38 -2.90 7.91
N ARG A 38 -8.74 -2.65 6.76
CA ARG A 38 -7.66 -3.49 6.21
C ARG A 38 -6.56 -3.83 7.22
N THR A 39 -6.21 -2.91 8.11
CA THR A 39 -5.23 -3.13 9.18
C THR A 39 -5.68 -4.21 10.17
N VAL A 40 -6.96 -4.19 10.59
CA VAL A 40 -7.49 -5.18 11.54
C VAL A 40 -7.48 -6.57 10.92
N ILE A 41 -7.92 -6.68 9.67
CA ILE A 41 -7.93 -7.94 8.92
C ILE A 41 -6.50 -8.47 8.71
N GLY A 42 -5.57 -7.60 8.30
CA GLY A 42 -4.17 -7.96 8.09
C GLY A 42 -3.49 -8.44 9.37
N MET A 43 -3.70 -7.73 10.49
CA MET A 43 -3.18 -8.14 11.80
C MET A 43 -3.78 -9.47 12.27
N PHE A 44 -5.10 -9.66 12.09
CA PHE A 44 -5.76 -10.92 12.42
C PHE A 44 -5.22 -12.08 11.57
N GLY A 45 -5.12 -11.90 10.25
CA GLY A 45 -4.55 -12.90 9.34
C GLY A 45 -3.11 -13.26 9.69
N ALA A 46 -2.28 -12.26 10.05
CA ALA A 46 -0.92 -12.49 10.51
C ALA A 46 -0.86 -13.30 11.81
N VAL A 47 -1.69 -12.96 12.81
CA VAL A 47 -1.78 -13.72 14.07
C VAL A 47 -2.23 -15.16 13.80
N VAL A 48 -3.25 -15.36 12.96
CA VAL A 48 -3.73 -16.70 12.58
C VAL A 48 -2.63 -17.50 11.88
N MET A 49 -1.91 -16.90 10.93
CA MET A 49 -0.81 -17.55 10.21
C MET A 49 0.33 -17.97 11.14
N VAL A 50 0.78 -17.06 12.01
CA VAL A 50 1.87 -17.34 12.96
C VAL A 50 1.44 -18.40 13.97
N THR A 51 0.23 -18.30 14.52
CA THR A 51 -0.27 -19.25 15.51
C THR A 51 -0.42 -20.65 14.90
N ALA A 52 -1.08 -20.76 13.74
CA ALA A 52 -1.21 -22.04 13.04
C ALA A 52 0.15 -22.62 12.63
N GLY A 53 1.08 -21.77 12.22
CA GLY A 53 2.44 -22.12 11.85
C GLY A 53 3.29 -22.70 12.97
N ILE A 54 3.19 -22.12 14.17
CA ILE A 54 3.88 -22.62 15.36
C ILE A 54 3.25 -23.93 15.84
N PHE A 55 1.92 -24.01 15.92
CA PHE A 55 1.23 -25.22 16.39
C PHE A 55 1.48 -26.44 15.49
N LEU A 56 1.54 -26.23 14.17
CA LEU A 56 1.74 -27.28 13.19
C LEU A 56 3.21 -27.46 12.77
N ASN A 57 4.16 -26.80 13.46
CA ASN A 57 5.61 -26.89 13.23
C ASN A 57 6.08 -26.58 11.79
N PHE A 58 5.37 -25.73 11.06
CA PHE A 58 5.77 -25.33 9.70
C PHE A 58 6.28 -23.89 9.59
N TYR A 59 6.13 -23.08 10.64
CA TYR A 59 6.55 -21.69 10.65
C TYR A 59 7.20 -21.36 12.00
N SER A 60 8.47 -20.96 11.98
CA SER A 60 9.17 -20.55 13.19
C SER A 60 8.90 -19.08 13.51
N PRO A 61 8.90 -18.67 14.80
CA PRO A 61 8.89 -17.26 15.18
C PRO A 61 10.02 -16.44 14.52
N ASP A 62 11.19 -17.07 14.28
CA ASP A 62 12.31 -16.39 13.60
C ASP A 62 11.99 -16.10 12.13
N ASP A 63 11.30 -17.03 11.46
CA ASP A 63 10.85 -16.85 10.07
C ASP A 63 9.79 -15.75 9.96
N ALA A 64 8.93 -15.60 10.98
CA ALA A 64 7.96 -14.52 11.08
C ALA A 64 8.63 -13.14 11.12
N LEU A 65 9.71 -12.99 11.88
CA LEU A 65 10.47 -11.75 11.95
C LEU A 65 11.21 -11.46 10.64
N ARG A 66 11.76 -12.49 10.00
CA ARG A 66 12.42 -12.36 8.68
C ARG A 66 11.46 -12.01 7.56
N ALA A 67 10.18 -12.36 7.68
CA ALA A 67 9.15 -11.97 6.73
C ALA A 67 8.83 -10.46 6.79
N ILE A 68 9.24 -9.75 7.84
CA ILE A 68 9.06 -8.30 7.97
C ILE A 68 10.22 -7.57 7.27
N ASP A 69 9.90 -6.90 6.17
CA ASP A 69 10.86 -6.04 5.48
C ASP A 69 10.87 -4.62 6.09
N PHE A 70 11.81 -4.41 7.02
CA PHE A 70 12.03 -3.11 7.65
C PHE A 70 12.50 -2.02 6.69
N ASN A 71 13.19 -2.38 5.59
CA ASN A 71 13.60 -1.39 4.60
C ASN A 71 12.36 -0.82 3.90
N THR A 72 11.43 -1.69 3.51
CA THR A 72 10.17 -1.27 2.90
C THR A 72 9.32 -0.45 3.87
N ILE A 73 9.18 -0.88 5.13
CA ILE A 73 8.43 -0.11 6.14
C ILE A 73 9.06 1.26 6.39
N GLY A 74 10.39 1.30 6.53
CA GLY A 74 11.13 2.56 6.73
C GLY A 74 11.02 3.50 5.54
N LEU A 75 11.10 2.98 4.31
CA LEU A 75 10.91 3.74 3.09
C LEU A 75 9.49 4.32 3.00
N LEU A 76 8.46 3.51 3.24
CA LEU A 76 7.06 3.95 3.25
C LEU A 76 6.82 5.01 4.32
N LEU A 77 7.35 4.82 5.53
CA LEU A 77 7.26 5.79 6.62
C LEU A 77 7.92 7.13 6.25
N GLY A 78 9.12 7.07 5.65
CA GLY A 78 9.84 8.26 5.19
C GLY A 78 9.08 9.01 4.10
N MET A 79 8.56 8.29 3.10
CA MET A 79 7.74 8.88 2.04
C MET A 79 6.48 9.53 2.60
N MET A 80 5.72 8.83 3.45
CA MET A 80 4.50 9.40 4.05
C MET A 80 4.79 10.62 4.93
N THR A 81 5.90 10.62 5.67
CA THR A 81 6.31 11.78 6.49
C THR A 81 6.66 12.98 5.62
N LEU A 82 7.41 12.78 4.54
CA LEU A 82 7.74 13.83 3.57
C LEU A 82 6.46 14.44 2.97
N VAL A 83 5.51 13.60 2.61
CA VAL A 83 4.24 14.05 2.03
C VAL A 83 3.43 14.88 3.04
N ALA A 84 3.33 14.42 4.29
CA ALA A 84 2.60 15.14 5.33
C ALA A 84 3.18 16.54 5.59
N ILE A 85 4.51 16.69 5.55
CA ILE A 85 5.17 18.00 5.66
C ILE A 85 4.85 18.85 4.43
N LEU A 86 4.98 18.29 3.23
CA LEU A 86 4.72 19.00 1.97
C LEU A 86 3.28 19.49 1.88
N GLU A 87 2.32 18.70 2.34
CA GLU A 87 0.90 19.08 2.42
C GLU A 87 0.68 20.30 3.31
N GLY A 88 1.33 20.33 4.48
CA GLY A 88 1.27 21.46 5.42
C GLY A 88 1.85 22.77 4.85
N THR A 89 2.75 22.72 3.86
CA THR A 89 3.37 23.93 3.29
C THR A 89 2.47 24.72 2.34
N GLY A 90 1.36 24.16 1.88
CA GLY A 90 0.52 24.79 0.86
C GLY A 90 0.98 24.57 -0.59
N ALA A 91 1.99 23.71 -0.81
CA ALA A 91 2.54 23.43 -2.14
C ALA A 91 1.49 22.94 -3.14
N PHE A 92 0.53 22.12 -2.68
CA PHE A 92 -0.52 21.57 -3.55
C PHE A 92 -1.58 22.61 -3.95
N GLN A 93 -1.95 23.52 -3.04
CA GLN A 93 -2.81 24.66 -3.32
C GLN A 93 -2.15 25.60 -4.35
N TYR A 94 -0.83 25.79 -4.24
CA TYR A 94 -0.08 26.56 -5.22
C TYR A 94 -0.08 25.89 -6.61
N LEU A 95 0.14 24.57 -6.68
CA LEU A 95 0.03 23.80 -7.93
C LEU A 95 -1.36 23.90 -8.55
N ALA A 96 -2.42 23.90 -7.73
CA ALA A 96 -3.80 24.08 -8.18
C ALA A 96 -4.00 25.42 -8.90
N ILE A 97 -3.52 26.51 -8.28
CA ILE A 97 -3.63 27.87 -8.82
C ILE A 97 -2.86 28.00 -10.14
N ILE A 98 -1.64 27.46 -10.20
CA ILE A 98 -0.84 27.45 -11.44
C ILE A 98 -1.58 26.69 -12.54
N SER A 99 -2.12 25.51 -12.23
CA SER A 99 -2.82 24.67 -13.19
C SER A 99 -4.06 25.37 -13.76
N ALA A 100 -4.87 25.99 -12.90
CA ALA A 100 -6.05 26.75 -13.30
C ALA A 100 -5.69 27.98 -14.16
N LYS A 101 -4.65 28.73 -13.77
CA LYS A 101 -4.17 29.90 -14.55
C LYS A 101 -3.63 29.48 -15.92
N LYS A 102 -2.86 28.40 -15.98
CA LYS A 102 -2.23 27.90 -17.21
C LYS A 102 -3.25 27.38 -18.22
N THR A 103 -4.37 26.87 -17.73
CA THR A 103 -5.43 26.26 -18.56
C THR A 103 -6.54 27.22 -18.92
N ARG A 104 -6.54 28.44 -18.35
CA ARG A 104 -7.55 29.50 -18.58
C ARG A 104 -9.00 29.03 -18.35
N GLY A 105 -9.17 28.03 -17.50
CA GLY A 105 -10.47 27.46 -17.20
C GLY A 105 -11.04 26.47 -18.24
N ASP A 106 -10.21 25.96 -19.14
CA ASP A 106 -10.59 24.88 -20.06
C ASP A 106 -10.53 23.52 -19.32
N PRO A 107 -11.66 22.79 -19.16
CA PRO A 107 -11.71 21.55 -18.38
C PRO A 107 -10.79 20.45 -18.94
N TRP A 108 -10.68 20.34 -20.27
CA TRP A 108 -9.88 19.29 -20.90
C TRP A 108 -8.39 19.53 -20.70
N LYS A 109 -7.95 20.77 -20.88
CA LYS A 109 -6.56 21.16 -20.61
C LYS A 109 -6.22 21.02 -19.12
N LEU A 110 -7.19 21.26 -18.25
CA LEU A 110 -7.03 21.08 -16.81
C LEU A 110 -6.75 19.63 -16.44
N VAL A 111 -7.52 18.69 -16.98
CA VAL A 111 -7.29 17.25 -16.77
C VAL A 111 -5.89 16.85 -17.23
N VAL A 112 -5.45 17.33 -18.40
CA VAL A 112 -4.10 17.02 -18.90
C VAL A 112 -3.00 17.60 -18.00
N VAL A 113 -3.13 18.86 -17.57
CA VAL A 113 -2.14 19.52 -16.72
C VAL A 113 -2.10 18.90 -15.33
N LEU A 114 -3.26 18.71 -14.68
CA LEU A 114 -3.34 18.06 -13.38
C LEU A 114 -2.86 16.62 -13.45
N GLY A 115 -3.20 15.87 -14.50
CA GLY A 115 -2.71 14.51 -14.73
C GLY A 115 -1.19 14.46 -14.89
N THR A 116 -0.61 15.41 -15.64
CA THR A 116 0.85 15.51 -15.80
C THR A 116 1.54 15.80 -14.47
N ILE A 117 1.00 16.75 -13.70
CA ILE A 117 1.52 17.08 -12.35
C ILE A 117 1.38 15.87 -11.43
N THR A 118 0.23 15.19 -11.45
CA THR A 118 -0.03 13.98 -10.67
C THR A 118 1.01 12.93 -10.97
N THR A 119 1.29 12.64 -12.24
CA THR A 119 2.34 11.70 -12.63
C THR A 119 3.70 12.12 -12.10
N LEU A 120 4.12 13.36 -12.32
CA LEU A 120 5.42 13.86 -11.85
C LEU A 120 5.57 13.80 -10.32
N VAL A 121 4.51 14.13 -9.60
CA VAL A 121 4.45 14.06 -8.15
C VAL A 121 4.48 12.61 -7.67
N SER A 122 3.75 11.70 -8.33
CA SER A 122 3.69 10.26 -8.01
C SER A 122 4.98 9.49 -8.30
N LEU A 123 5.94 10.10 -9.03
CA LEU A 123 7.29 9.53 -9.14
C LEU A 123 8.11 9.68 -7.84
N ILE A 124 7.77 10.68 -7.03
CA ILE A 124 8.51 11.05 -5.82
C ILE A 124 7.70 10.65 -4.58
N LEU A 125 6.37 10.78 -4.64
CA LEU A 125 5.44 10.49 -3.56
C LEU A 125 4.78 9.12 -3.78
N ASP A 126 4.26 8.52 -2.72
CA ASP A 126 3.48 7.29 -2.86
C ASP A 126 2.14 7.57 -3.56
N ASN A 127 1.66 6.56 -4.30
CA ASN A 127 0.49 6.67 -5.15
C ASN A 127 -0.80 6.95 -4.36
N VAL A 128 -0.95 6.40 -3.14
CA VAL A 128 -2.17 6.59 -2.34
C VAL A 128 -2.26 8.03 -1.87
N THR A 129 -1.16 8.56 -1.34
CA THR A 129 -1.16 9.95 -0.84
C THR A 129 -1.30 10.94 -1.99
N THR A 130 -0.68 10.68 -3.15
CA THR A 130 -0.85 11.53 -4.33
C THR A 130 -2.34 11.68 -4.72
N VAL A 131 -3.11 10.59 -4.69
CA VAL A 131 -4.55 10.64 -4.96
C VAL A 131 -5.30 11.42 -3.89
N VAL A 132 -5.01 11.18 -2.61
CA VAL A 132 -5.61 11.91 -1.49
C VAL A 132 -5.36 13.42 -1.56
N LEU A 133 -4.21 13.84 -2.11
CA LEU A 133 -3.83 15.24 -2.29
C LEU A 133 -4.42 15.88 -3.55
N ILE A 134 -4.39 15.18 -4.68
CA ILE A 134 -4.87 15.71 -5.96
C ILE A 134 -6.41 15.75 -6.01
N ALA A 135 -7.10 14.84 -5.31
CA ALA A 135 -8.57 14.84 -5.24
C ALA A 135 -9.16 16.18 -4.74
N PRO A 136 -8.80 16.71 -3.56
CA PRO A 136 -9.33 18.00 -3.09
C PRO A 136 -8.91 19.17 -3.99
N VAL A 137 -7.70 19.15 -4.55
CA VAL A 137 -7.24 20.15 -5.54
C VAL A 137 -8.13 20.14 -6.77
N THR A 138 -8.44 18.96 -7.30
CA THR A 138 -9.29 18.77 -8.48
C THR A 138 -10.72 19.25 -8.19
N ILE A 139 -11.28 18.88 -7.04
CA ILE A 139 -12.62 19.32 -6.60
C ILE A 139 -12.67 20.85 -6.45
N LEU A 140 -11.64 21.46 -5.84
CA LEU A 140 -11.55 22.92 -5.68
C LEU A 140 -11.55 23.65 -7.03
N ILE A 141 -10.80 23.15 -8.01
CA ILE A 141 -10.76 23.78 -9.33
C ILE A 141 -12.07 23.57 -10.09
N ALA A 142 -12.67 22.37 -10.02
CA ALA A 142 -13.96 22.07 -10.65
C ALA A 142 -15.07 23.00 -10.15
N LYS A 143 -15.15 23.22 -8.83
CA LYS A 143 -16.07 24.18 -8.21
C LYS A 143 -15.85 25.61 -8.71
N ASN A 144 -14.60 26.06 -8.81
CA ASN A 144 -14.27 27.41 -9.28
C ASN A 144 -14.61 27.61 -10.76
N LEU A 145 -14.54 26.56 -11.58
CA LEU A 145 -14.92 26.58 -12.99
C LEU A 145 -16.42 26.33 -13.24
N LYS A 146 -17.21 26.09 -12.19
CA LYS A 146 -18.64 25.69 -12.28
C LYS A 146 -18.86 24.42 -13.13
N ILE A 147 -17.89 23.52 -13.15
CA ILE A 147 -18.06 22.18 -13.74
C ILE A 147 -18.74 21.30 -12.67
N PRO A 148 -19.80 20.56 -13.00
CA PRO A 148 -20.48 19.67 -12.06
C PRO A 148 -19.56 18.60 -11.47
#